data_AF-Q7U5B4-F1
#
_entry.id   AF-Q7U5B4-F1
#
_cell.length_a   1.000
_cell.length_b   1.000
_cell.length_c   1.000
_cell.angle_alpha   90.00
_cell.angle_beta   90.00
_cell.angle_gamma   90.00
#
_symmetry.space_group_name_H-M   'P 1'
#
loop_
_entity.id
_entity.type
_entity.pdbx_description
1 polymer ?
#
loop_
_entity_poly.entity_id
_entity_poly.type
_entity_poly.pdbx_seq_one_letter_code
_entity_poly.pdbx_strand_id
1 'polypeptide(L)'
;MALQQVLHQLELATQGQGFTRLDRQINQWLLGTGLWQGMLHLSCLHTSCSLTINENADPRVLNDLADWMADIVPESRRYSHDDEGADDMPAHIRTALTAQTLSLSVDAGQLVLGTWQAVYLWEHRRRPHQRRVLCQFLGEPAAMETTSKTLNQQIQARHDPEAWAADGGIETEVDLLVDQLHDLADT
;
A
#
# COMPACT_ATOMS: atom_id res chain seq x y z
N MET A 1 -0.63 18.76 1.19
CA MET A 1 0.75 18.32 0.88
C MET A 1 0.75 17.74 -0.52
N ALA A 2 1.90 17.68 -1.21
CA ALA A 2 1.95 17.13 -2.56
C ALA A 2 2.11 15.61 -2.53
N LEU A 3 1.33 14.92 -3.35
CA LEU A 3 1.47 13.48 -3.61
C LEU A 3 2.82 13.21 -4.27
N GLN A 4 3.55 12.22 -3.75
CA GLN A 4 4.86 11.82 -4.24
C GLN A 4 4.84 10.36 -4.69
N GLN A 5 5.70 10.04 -5.66
CA GLN A 5 5.89 8.68 -6.14
C GLN A 5 7.33 8.24 -5.95
N VAL A 6 7.51 7.02 -5.44
CA VAL A 6 8.82 6.37 -5.27
C VAL A 6 8.79 4.98 -5.90
N LEU A 7 9.81 4.67 -6.69
CA LEU A 7 10.03 3.36 -7.29
C LEU A 7 11.21 2.66 -6.63
N HIS A 8 11.10 1.36 -6.44
CA HIS A 8 12.18 0.51 -5.95
C HIS A 8 12.05 -0.89 -6.53
N GLN A 9 13.17 -1.57 -6.75
CA GLN A 9 13.17 -2.96 -7.17
C GLN A 9 13.72 -3.81 -6.03
N LEU A 10 12.87 -4.69 -5.50
CA LEU A 10 13.30 -5.69 -4.53
C LEU A 10 13.90 -6.88 -5.28
N GLU A 11 15.14 -7.23 -4.94
CA GLU A 11 15.84 -8.39 -5.46
C GLU A 11 15.92 -9.47 -4.37
N LEU A 12 15.54 -10.70 -4.71
CA LEU A 12 15.53 -11.80 -3.75
C LEU A 12 16.00 -13.10 -4.39
N ALA A 13 16.74 -13.89 -3.62
CA ALA A 13 17.10 -15.25 -3.97
C ALA A 13 16.05 -16.22 -3.39
N THR A 14 15.49 -17.08 -4.24
CA THR A 14 14.66 -18.22 -3.82
C THR A 14 15.53 -19.47 -3.79
N GLN A 15 15.25 -20.41 -2.87
CA GLN A 15 16.01 -21.66 -2.73
C GLN A 15 15.37 -22.83 -3.51
N GLY A 16 14.24 -22.57 -4.16
CA GLY A 16 13.35 -23.56 -4.76
C GLY A 16 11.90 -23.27 -4.39
N GLN A 17 11.02 -24.21 -4.71
CA GLN A 17 9.57 -24.05 -4.56
C GLN A 17 9.22 -23.71 -3.11
N GLY A 18 8.35 -22.72 -2.92
CA GLY A 18 7.93 -22.29 -1.59
C GLY A 18 7.62 -20.81 -1.52
N PHE A 19 7.58 -20.30 -0.29
CA PHE A 19 7.12 -18.94 0.00
C PHE A 19 8.22 -18.13 0.67
N THR A 20 8.60 -17.03 0.03
CA THR A 20 9.54 -16.04 0.58
C THR A 20 8.76 -14.83 1.08
N ARG A 21 8.79 -14.59 2.39
CA ARG A 21 8.10 -13.48 3.04
C ARG A 21 8.77 -12.13 2.70
N LEU A 22 7.98 -11.15 2.25
CA LEU A 22 8.47 -9.87 1.72
C LEU A 22 8.17 -8.65 2.61
N ASP A 23 7.11 -8.72 3.43
CA ASP A 23 6.59 -7.60 4.22
C ASP A 23 7.65 -6.87 5.07
N ARG A 24 8.60 -7.60 5.68
CA ARG A 24 9.70 -6.97 6.44
C ARG A 24 10.57 -6.07 5.58
N GLN A 25 10.99 -6.55 4.41
CA GLN A 25 11.87 -5.81 3.51
C GLN A 25 11.12 -4.62 2.90
N ILE A 26 9.83 -4.83 2.55
CA ILE A 26 8.95 -3.77 2.05
C ILE A 26 8.78 -2.68 3.11
N ASN A 27 8.45 -3.02 4.35
CA ASN A 27 8.27 -2.04 5.44
C ASN A 27 9.57 -1.27 5.74
N GLN A 28 10.72 -1.94 5.71
CA GLN A 28 12.00 -1.27 5.88
C GLN A 28 12.26 -0.24 4.77
N TRP A 29 11.93 -0.58 3.53
CA TRP A 29 12.03 0.35 2.41
C TRP A 29 11.02 1.50 2.53
N LEU A 30 9.75 1.22 2.84
CA LEU A 30 8.69 2.23 3.03
C LEU A 30 9.10 3.28 4.08
N LEU A 31 9.60 2.84 5.24
CA LEU A 31 10.11 3.74 6.28
C LEU A 31 11.25 4.64 5.78
N GLY A 32 12.11 4.13 4.90
CA GLY A 32 13.20 4.89 4.28
C GLY A 32 12.76 5.94 3.27
N THR A 33 11.50 5.90 2.79
CA THR A 33 10.99 6.88 1.81
C THR A 33 10.63 8.24 2.42
N GLY A 34 10.37 8.29 3.73
CA GLY A 34 9.85 9.49 4.40
C GLY A 34 8.36 9.79 4.11
N LEU A 35 7.69 8.95 3.34
CA LEU A 35 6.25 9.01 3.11
C LEU A 35 5.51 8.19 4.19
N TRP A 36 4.32 8.65 4.58
CA TRP A 36 3.59 8.14 5.75
C TRP A 36 2.37 7.32 5.37
N GLN A 37 1.59 7.80 4.40
CA GLN A 37 0.32 7.21 4.00
C GLN A 37 0.19 7.17 2.48
N GLY A 38 -0.47 6.13 1.95
CA GLY A 38 -0.73 6.02 0.51
C GLY A 38 -1.02 4.60 0.05
N MET A 39 -0.65 4.31 -1.21
CA MET A 39 -0.84 3.01 -1.84
C MET A 39 0.46 2.49 -2.43
N LEU A 40 0.83 1.27 -2.06
CA LEU A 40 1.92 0.52 -2.67
C LEU A 40 1.37 -0.46 -3.72
N HIS A 41 1.86 -0.35 -4.95
CA HIS A 41 1.68 -1.34 -5.99
C HIS A 41 2.93 -2.21 -6.12
N LEU A 42 2.76 -3.53 -6.09
CA LEU A 42 3.80 -4.52 -6.29
C LEU A 42 3.58 -5.21 -7.64
N SER A 43 4.66 -5.40 -8.41
CA SER A 43 4.62 -6.18 -9.66
C SER A 43 5.73 -7.22 -9.69
N CYS A 44 5.36 -8.50 -9.80
CA CYS A 44 6.28 -9.60 -10.04
C CYS A 44 6.80 -9.51 -11.47
N LEU A 45 8.10 -9.33 -11.66
CA LEU A 45 8.71 -9.19 -12.98
C LEU A 45 9.09 -10.55 -13.61
N HIS A 46 8.29 -11.58 -13.32
CA HIS A 46 8.54 -12.98 -13.68
C HIS A 46 7.23 -13.70 -14.00
N THR A 47 7.34 -14.73 -14.84
CA THR A 47 6.20 -15.55 -15.31
C THR A 47 6.15 -16.94 -14.69
N SER A 48 7.10 -17.26 -13.80
CA SER A 48 7.23 -18.57 -13.15
C SER A 48 7.27 -18.48 -11.62
N CYS A 49 6.88 -17.33 -11.06
CA CYS A 49 6.61 -17.12 -9.65
C CYS A 49 5.53 -16.05 -9.51
N SER A 50 4.88 -16.00 -8.35
CA SER A 50 3.72 -15.14 -8.10
C SER A 50 3.82 -14.40 -6.77
N LEU A 51 2.88 -13.51 -6.52
CA LEU A 51 2.68 -12.83 -5.25
C LEU A 51 1.43 -13.37 -4.58
N THR A 52 1.41 -13.37 -3.25
CA THR A 52 0.21 -13.70 -2.47
C THR A 52 0.22 -13.02 -1.11
N ILE A 53 -0.97 -12.86 -0.52
CA ILE A 53 -1.16 -12.48 0.88
C ILE A 53 -1.81 -13.68 1.57
N ASN A 54 -1.15 -14.22 2.58
CA ASN A 54 -1.65 -15.41 3.27
C ASN A 54 -1.23 -15.44 4.74
N GLU A 55 -1.59 -16.52 5.43
CA GLU A 55 -1.34 -16.73 6.84
C GLU A 55 0.16 -16.71 7.18
N ASN A 56 0.50 -15.99 8.26
CA ASN A 56 1.86 -15.81 8.73
C ASN A 56 2.18 -16.54 10.05
N ALA A 57 1.23 -17.34 10.57
CA ALA A 57 1.32 -18.02 11.86
C ALA A 57 1.57 -19.51 11.74
N ASP A 58 0.73 -20.23 10.99
CA ASP A 58 0.89 -21.67 10.79
C ASP A 58 1.51 -21.99 9.43
N PRO A 59 2.74 -22.53 9.37
CA PRO A 59 3.37 -22.90 8.10
C PRO A 59 2.61 -24.00 7.34
N ARG A 60 1.73 -24.75 8.00
CA ARG A 60 0.90 -25.78 7.34
C ARG A 60 -0.03 -25.18 6.30
N VAL A 61 -0.54 -23.97 6.50
CA VAL A 61 -1.41 -23.30 5.52
C VAL A 61 -0.69 -23.10 4.19
N LEU A 62 0.58 -22.71 4.24
CA LEU A 62 1.40 -22.52 3.04
C LEU A 62 1.76 -23.86 2.38
N ASN A 63 2.04 -24.89 3.19
CA ASN A 63 2.31 -26.24 2.67
C ASN A 63 1.08 -26.83 1.98
N ASP A 64 -0.09 -26.79 2.62
CA ASP A 64 -1.35 -27.29 2.05
C ASP A 64 -1.70 -26.55 0.75
N LEU A 65 -1.45 -25.24 0.70
CA LEU A 65 -1.63 -24.45 -0.51
C LEU A 65 -0.66 -24.87 -1.64
N ALA A 66 0.59 -25.19 -1.31
CA ALA A 66 1.56 -25.70 -2.28
C ALA A 66 1.20 -27.09 -2.80
N ASP A 67 0.79 -27.99 -1.90
CA ASP A 67 0.38 -29.36 -2.23
C ASP A 67 -0.88 -29.35 -3.11
N TRP A 68 -1.88 -28.56 -2.73
CA TRP A 68 -3.10 -28.39 -3.54
C TRP A 68 -2.78 -27.84 -4.93
N MET A 69 -1.89 -26.86 -5.04
CA MET A 69 -1.47 -26.30 -6.32
C MET A 69 -0.70 -27.33 -7.17
N ALA A 70 0.08 -28.21 -6.54
CA ALA A 70 0.76 -29.30 -7.22
C ALA A 70 -0.22 -30.35 -7.77
N ASP A 71 -1.32 -30.61 -7.08
CA ASP A 71 -2.38 -31.52 -7.52
C ASP A 71 -3.13 -30.98 -8.75
N ILE A 72 -3.50 -29.69 -8.75
CA ILE A 72 -4.27 -29.09 -9.86
C ILE A 72 -3.40 -28.71 -11.06
N VAL A 73 -2.12 -28.42 -10.84
CA VAL A 73 -1.14 -28.14 -11.89
C VAL A 73 0.07 -29.08 -11.73
N PRO A 74 -0.10 -30.36 -12.07
CA PRO A 74 0.94 -31.35 -11.90
C PRO A 74 2.03 -31.22 -12.95
N GLU A 75 3.27 -31.51 -12.54
CA GLU A 75 4.44 -31.59 -13.44
C GLU A 75 4.45 -32.86 -14.29
N SER A 76 3.68 -33.88 -13.91
CA SER A 76 3.59 -35.15 -14.64
C SER A 76 2.74 -35.07 -15.90
N ARG A 77 1.96 -34.00 -16.07
CA ARG A 77 1.19 -33.76 -17.29
C ARG A 77 2.14 -33.39 -18.43
N ARG A 78 1.91 -33.94 -19.61
CA ARG A 78 2.66 -33.53 -20.82
C ARG A 78 2.21 -32.14 -21.25
N TYR A 79 3.15 -31.21 -21.25
CA TYR A 79 3.02 -29.88 -21.83
C TYR A 79 3.96 -29.77 -23.03
N SER A 80 3.58 -28.96 -24.03
CA SER A 80 4.45 -28.73 -25.19
C SER A 80 5.63 -27.80 -24.88
N HIS A 81 5.57 -27.06 -23.76
CA HIS A 81 6.62 -26.17 -23.30
C HIS A 81 7.25 -26.78 -22.05
N ASP A 82 8.41 -27.41 -22.23
CA ASP A 82 9.18 -28.05 -21.17
C ASP A 82 10.69 -27.78 -21.34
N ASP A 83 11.00 -26.67 -22.02
CA ASP A 83 12.36 -26.28 -22.43
C ASP A 83 13.30 -26.14 -21.23
N GLU A 84 12.78 -25.72 -20.07
CA GLU A 84 13.53 -25.63 -18.81
C GLU A 84 13.22 -26.77 -17.80
N GLY A 85 12.59 -27.85 -18.24
CA GLY A 85 12.29 -29.05 -17.45
C GLY A 85 10.82 -29.20 -17.06
N ALA A 86 10.52 -30.26 -16.29
CA ALA A 86 9.15 -30.69 -16.00
C ALA A 86 8.31 -29.66 -15.20
N ASP A 87 8.97 -28.72 -14.49
CA ASP A 87 8.32 -27.67 -13.72
C ASP A 87 8.13 -26.35 -14.49
N ASP A 88 8.52 -26.30 -15.77
CA ASP A 88 8.51 -25.11 -16.60
C ASP A 88 7.08 -24.60 -16.87
N MET A 89 6.33 -25.27 -17.75
CA MET A 89 4.94 -24.90 -18.01
C MET A 89 4.04 -24.92 -16.75
N PRO A 90 4.17 -25.87 -15.81
CA PRO A 90 3.44 -25.79 -14.54
C PRO A 90 3.65 -24.45 -13.83
N ALA A 91 4.88 -23.94 -13.72
CA ALA A 91 5.13 -22.66 -13.07
C ALA A 91 4.45 -21.48 -13.76
N HIS A 92 4.36 -21.51 -15.09
CA HIS A 92 3.58 -20.53 -15.87
C HIS A 92 2.09 -20.60 -15.54
N ILE A 93 1.50 -21.80 -15.52
CA ILE A 93 0.08 -21.98 -15.20
C ILE A 93 -0.20 -21.54 -13.76
N ARG A 94 0.63 -21.94 -12.79
CA ARG A 94 0.49 -21.54 -11.38
C ARG A 94 0.57 -20.03 -11.24
N THR A 95 1.46 -19.36 -11.98
CA THR A 95 1.55 -17.89 -12.01
C THR A 95 0.28 -17.26 -12.60
N ALA A 96 -0.29 -17.83 -13.67
CA ALA A 96 -1.52 -17.34 -14.28
C ALA A 96 -2.78 -17.54 -13.41
N LEU A 97 -2.78 -18.56 -12.55
CA LEU A 97 -3.87 -18.85 -11.60
C LEU A 97 -3.78 -18.05 -10.30
N THR A 98 -2.66 -17.38 -10.06
CA THR A 98 -2.39 -16.60 -8.86
C THR A 98 -2.23 -15.11 -9.22
N ALA A 99 -1.60 -14.32 -8.36
CA ALA A 99 -1.43 -12.89 -8.61
C ALA A 99 -0.01 -12.58 -9.09
N GLN A 100 0.11 -11.81 -10.17
CA GLN A 100 1.37 -11.18 -10.56
C GLN A 100 1.55 -9.80 -9.94
N THR A 101 0.47 -9.19 -9.46
CA THR A 101 0.49 -7.86 -8.85
C THR A 101 -0.32 -7.84 -7.55
N LEU A 102 0.06 -6.96 -6.62
CA LEU A 102 -0.69 -6.67 -5.41
C LEU A 102 -0.77 -5.15 -5.22
N SER A 103 -1.90 -4.64 -4.76
CA SER A 103 -2.03 -3.24 -4.35
C SER A 103 -2.42 -3.20 -2.88
N LEU A 104 -1.60 -2.56 -2.05
CA LEU A 104 -1.70 -2.54 -0.60
C LEU A 104 -1.78 -1.10 -0.10
N SER A 105 -2.58 -0.87 0.94
CA SER A 105 -2.55 0.40 1.66
C SER A 105 -1.30 0.49 2.53
N VAL A 106 -0.74 1.69 2.60
CA VAL A 106 0.35 2.04 3.51
C VAL A 106 -0.17 3.10 4.47
N ASP A 107 0.06 2.88 5.77
CA ASP A 107 -0.21 3.84 6.83
C ASP A 107 0.91 3.77 7.86
N ALA A 108 1.22 4.89 8.50
CA ALA A 108 2.35 5.02 9.41
C ALA A 108 3.69 4.46 8.86
N GLY A 109 3.93 4.64 7.56
CA GLY A 109 5.12 4.16 6.86
C GLY A 109 5.22 2.63 6.74
N GLN A 110 4.13 1.89 6.96
CA GLN A 110 4.10 0.43 6.93
C GLN A 110 2.89 -0.09 6.16
N LEU A 111 3.00 -1.32 5.64
CA LEU A 111 1.88 -2.02 5.04
C LEU A 111 0.74 -2.20 6.05
N VAL A 112 -0.48 -1.87 5.64
CA VAL A 112 -1.70 -2.20 6.38
C VAL A 112 -2.06 -3.65 6.05
N LEU A 113 -1.86 -4.54 7.03
CA LEU A 113 -2.15 -5.98 6.93
C LEU A 113 -2.99 -6.41 8.14
N GLY A 114 -3.86 -7.39 7.96
CA GLY A 114 -4.52 -8.07 9.07
C GLY A 114 -3.50 -8.83 9.94
N THR A 115 -3.88 -9.14 11.19
CA THR A 115 -3.02 -9.81 12.19
C THR A 115 -2.30 -11.04 11.63
N TRP A 116 -3.03 -11.84 10.86
CA TRP A 116 -2.52 -13.10 10.32
C TRP A 116 -1.98 -12.98 8.90
N GLN A 117 -1.91 -11.78 8.31
CA GLN A 117 -1.49 -11.62 6.93
C GLN A 117 0.02 -11.33 6.83
N ALA A 118 0.66 -11.91 5.82
CA ALA A 118 1.94 -11.46 5.30
C ALA A 118 1.96 -11.52 3.78
N VAL A 119 2.80 -10.68 3.17
CA VAL A 119 3.05 -10.67 1.73
C VAL A 119 4.16 -11.66 1.40
N TYR A 120 3.94 -12.51 0.41
CA TYR A 120 4.89 -13.53 -0.04
C TYR A 120 5.15 -13.44 -1.53
N LEU A 121 6.40 -13.73 -1.94
CA LEU A 121 6.68 -14.28 -3.26
C LEU A 121 6.52 -15.80 -3.16
N TRP A 122 5.67 -16.37 -4.02
CA TRP A 122 5.48 -17.81 -4.15
C TRP A 122 6.25 -18.30 -5.37
N GLU A 123 7.37 -18.98 -5.09
CA GLU A 123 8.23 -19.62 -6.07
C GLU A 123 7.61 -20.94 -6.52
N HIS A 124 7.46 -21.11 -7.84
CA HIS A 124 6.88 -22.31 -8.43
C HIS A 124 7.95 -23.24 -9.04
N ARG A 125 9.18 -22.76 -9.20
CA ARG A 125 10.31 -23.53 -9.73
C ARG A 125 11.07 -24.25 -8.62
N ARG A 126 11.53 -25.47 -8.91
CA ARG A 126 12.26 -26.31 -7.94
C ARG A 126 13.68 -25.83 -7.68
N ARG A 127 14.35 -25.31 -8.69
CA ARG A 127 15.73 -24.81 -8.58
C ARG A 127 15.76 -23.40 -7.98
N PRO A 128 16.87 -22.97 -7.35
CA PRO A 128 17.05 -21.59 -6.93
C PRO A 128 16.95 -20.60 -8.09
N HIS A 129 16.33 -19.45 -7.85
CA HIS A 129 16.23 -18.34 -8.81
C HIS A 129 16.52 -16.98 -8.16
N GLN A 130 16.91 -16.02 -8.99
CA GLN A 130 16.92 -14.60 -8.62
C GLN A 130 15.62 -13.97 -9.12
N ARG A 131 14.80 -13.46 -8.19
CA ARG A 131 13.51 -12.84 -8.47
C ARG A 131 13.56 -11.35 -8.21
N ARG A 132 12.66 -10.64 -8.89
CA ARG A 132 12.56 -9.19 -8.88
C ARG A 132 11.10 -8.79 -8.72
N VAL A 133 10.83 -7.95 -7.75
CA VAL A 133 9.51 -7.34 -7.53
C VAL A 133 9.67 -5.84 -7.62
N LEU A 134 8.94 -5.20 -8.53
CA LEU A 134 8.85 -3.75 -8.60
C LEU A 134 7.90 -3.26 -7.51
N CYS A 135 8.36 -2.31 -6.71
CA CYS A 135 7.59 -1.60 -5.71
C CYS A 135 7.37 -0.17 -6.19
N GLN A 136 6.10 0.22 -6.37
CA GLN A 136 5.69 1.57 -6.72
C GLN A 136 4.83 2.14 -5.60
N PHE A 137 5.39 3.04 -4.80
CA PHE A 137 4.67 3.69 -3.72
C PHE A 137 4.23 5.08 -4.16
N LEU A 138 2.94 5.36 -4.06
CA LEU A 138 2.34 6.67 -4.25
C LEU A 138 1.78 7.12 -2.90
N GLY A 139 2.31 8.20 -2.32
CA GLY A 139 1.96 8.60 -0.97
C GLY A 139 2.33 10.03 -0.62
N GLU A 140 1.97 10.42 0.59
CA GLU A 140 2.23 11.75 1.15
C GLU A 140 3.10 11.63 2.41
N PRO A 141 3.95 12.63 2.70
CA PRO A 141 4.64 12.70 3.97
C PRO A 141 3.64 12.82 5.13
N ALA A 142 4.10 12.53 6.35
CA ALA A 142 3.28 12.72 7.53
C ALA A 142 2.78 14.18 7.56
N ALA A 143 1.48 14.36 7.83
CA ALA A 143 0.99 15.68 8.12
C ALA A 143 1.72 16.17 9.38
N MET A 144 2.69 17.07 9.23
CA MET A 144 3.05 17.96 10.33
C MET A 144 1.72 18.58 10.76
N GLU A 145 1.36 18.41 12.04
CA GLU A 145 0.26 19.16 12.65
C GLU A 145 0.47 20.62 12.25
N THR A 146 -0.30 21.04 11.26
CA THR A 146 -0.03 22.32 10.63
C THR A 146 -0.49 23.33 11.65
N THR A 147 0.39 24.28 11.99
CA THR A 147 0.11 25.44 12.83
C THR A 147 -1.19 26.16 12.44
N SER A 148 -1.75 25.90 11.24
CA SER A 148 -3.08 26.30 10.80
C SER A 148 -4.24 25.83 11.69
N LYS A 149 -4.18 24.63 12.30
CA LYS A 149 -5.20 24.23 13.30
C LYS A 149 -5.07 25.13 14.54
N THR A 150 -3.85 25.44 14.95
CA THR A 150 -3.57 26.32 16.09
C THR A 150 -3.97 27.77 15.81
N LEU A 151 -3.75 28.29 14.59
CA LEU A 151 -4.14 29.66 14.22
C LEU A 151 -5.66 29.82 14.13
N ASN A 152 -6.37 28.91 13.46
CA ASN A 152 -7.84 28.98 13.43
C ASN A 152 -8.44 28.79 14.82
N GLN A 153 -7.91 27.85 15.63
CA GLN A 153 -8.33 27.71 17.03
C GLN A 153 -7.99 28.94 17.87
N GLN A 154 -6.85 29.61 17.64
CA GLN A 154 -6.47 30.85 18.31
C GLN A 154 -7.33 32.04 17.87
N ILE A 155 -7.74 32.10 16.60
CA ILE A 155 -8.67 33.11 16.07
C ILE A 155 -10.06 32.88 16.67
N GLN A 156 -10.57 31.64 16.65
CA GLN A 156 -11.85 31.29 17.30
C GLN A 156 -11.81 31.54 18.81
N ALA A 157 -10.69 31.27 19.49
CA ALA A 157 -10.56 31.52 20.93
C ALA A 157 -10.47 33.03 21.27
N ARG A 158 -10.14 33.88 20.30
CA ARG A 158 -10.17 35.35 20.41
C ARG A 158 -11.49 35.96 19.93
N HIS A 159 -12.37 35.16 19.33
CA HIS A 159 -13.68 35.60 18.90
C HIS A 159 -14.56 35.77 20.14
N ASP A 160 -14.81 37.02 20.53
CA ASP A 160 -15.76 37.39 21.56
C ASP A 160 -17.10 37.77 20.92
N PRO A 161 -18.11 36.87 20.92
CA PRO A 161 -19.41 37.15 20.34
C PRO A 161 -20.22 38.21 21.11
N GLU A 162 -19.81 38.57 22.34
CA GLU A 162 -20.47 39.59 23.15
C GLU A 162 -19.75 40.95 23.10
N ALA A 163 -18.63 41.06 22.37
CA ALA A 163 -17.89 42.31 22.21
C ALA A 163 -18.79 43.46 21.69
N TRP A 164 -19.78 43.15 20.85
CA TRP A 164 -20.80 44.09 20.38
C TRP A 164 -21.64 44.68 21.52
N ALA A 165 -22.00 43.88 22.53
CA ALA A 165 -22.82 44.34 23.65
C ALA A 165 -22.06 45.28 24.60
N ALA A 166 -20.72 45.22 24.63
CA ALA A 166 -19.88 46.04 25.48
C ALA A 166 -19.60 47.45 24.90
N ASP A 167 -19.70 47.62 23.58
CA ASP A 167 -19.49 48.88 22.85
C ASP A 167 -20.70 49.84 22.95
N GLY A 168 -21.90 49.30 23.21
CA GLY A 168 -23.15 50.07 23.18
C GLY A 168 -23.92 49.96 21.87
N GLY A 169 -23.51 49.05 20.99
CA GLY A 169 -24.28 48.64 19.83
C GLY A 169 -24.25 49.62 18.66
N ILE A 170 -23.19 50.41 18.53
CA ILE A 170 -23.05 51.35 17.41
C ILE A 170 -22.55 50.56 16.20
N GLU A 171 -23.42 50.34 15.20
CA GLU A 171 -23.03 49.74 13.92
C GLU A 171 -21.89 50.55 13.31
N THR A 172 -20.74 49.90 13.11
CA THR A 172 -19.63 50.52 12.39
C THR A 172 -19.83 50.36 10.88
N GLU A 173 -19.17 51.19 10.08
CA GLU A 173 -19.18 51.04 8.61
C GLU A 173 -18.74 49.65 8.16
N VAL A 174 -17.99 48.91 8.99
CA VAL A 174 -17.53 47.55 8.71
C VAL A 174 -18.64 46.52 8.89
N ASP A 175 -19.49 46.67 9.91
CA ASP A 175 -20.59 45.74 10.18
C ASP A 175 -21.66 45.79 9.08
N LEU A 176 -22.01 47.01 8.66
CA LEU A 176 -22.92 47.26 7.54
C LEU A 176 -22.40 46.67 6.20
N LEU A 177 -21.08 46.58 6.03
CA LEU A 177 -20.44 46.05 4.83
C LEU A 177 -20.44 44.53 4.80
N VAL A 178 -20.35 43.88 5.97
CA VAL A 178 -20.47 42.42 6.13
C VAL A 178 -21.91 41.98 5.87
N ASP A 179 -22.91 42.72 6.37
CA ASP A 179 -24.32 42.42 6.11
C ASP A 179 -24.68 42.59 4.63
N GLN A 180 -24.19 43.64 3.96
CA GLN A 180 -24.35 43.80 2.51
C GLN A 180 -23.70 42.67 1.69
N LEU A 181 -22.58 42.12 2.18
CA LEU A 181 -21.91 40.98 1.53
C LEU A 181 -22.68 39.66 1.72
N HIS A 182 -23.34 39.46 2.86
CA HIS A 182 -24.23 38.32 3.05
C HIS A 182 -25.47 38.42 2.16
N ASP A 183 -26.09 39.59 2.05
CA ASP A 183 -27.23 39.81 1.16
C ASP A 183 -26.90 39.58 -0.32
N LEU A 184 -25.67 39.86 -0.75
CA LEU A 184 -25.18 39.60 -2.11
C LEU A 184 -24.84 38.14 -2.38
N ALA A 185 -24.59 37.33 -1.33
CA ALA A 185 -24.26 35.91 -1.46
C ALA A 185 -25.51 35.02 -1.55
N ASP A 186 -26.66 35.53 -1.10
CA ASP A 186 -27.95 34.82 -1.10
C ASP A 186 -28.86 35.15 -2.31
N THR A 187 -28.35 35.91 -3.29
CA THR A 187 -28.97 36.17 -4.61
C THR A 187 -28.26 35.45 -5.75
#